data_AF-A0A0F0KSW2-F1
#
_entry.id   AF-A0A0F0KSW2-F1
#
_cell.length_a   1.000
_cell.length_b   1.000
_cell.length_c   1.000
_cell.angle_alpha   90.00
_cell.angle_beta   90.00
_cell.angle_gamma   90.00
#
_symmetry.space_group_name_H-M   'P 1'
#
loop_
_entity.id
_entity.type
_entity.pdbx_description
1 polymer ?
#
loop_
_entity_poly.entity_id
_entity_poly.type
_entity_poly.pdbx_seq_one_letter_code
_entity_poly.pdbx_strand_id
1 'polypeptide(L)' 'MTTTAPVPLTARADQPRPAGVRHEHAWITVSRHATSEGVLRYVRCVSCDAHRVDVRAPGSAAPEAVSRTVERH' A
#
# COMPACT_ATOMS: atom_id res chain seq x y z
N MET A 1 -30.31 31.24 -0.23
CA MET A 1 -29.97 29.81 -0.07
C MET A 1 -28.95 29.48 -1.14
N THR A 2 -27.66 29.52 -0.82
CA THR A 2 -26.60 29.27 -1.81
C THR A 2 -26.27 27.78 -1.79
N THR A 3 -26.62 27.09 -2.87
CA THR A 3 -26.30 25.66 -3.04
C THR A 3 -24.84 25.54 -3.50
N THR A 4 -24.01 24.85 -2.72
CA THR A 4 -22.63 24.50 -3.12
C THR A 4 -22.71 23.40 -4.16
N ALA A 5 -22.29 23.69 -5.39
CA ALA A 5 -22.14 22.67 -6.42
C ALA A 5 -20.93 21.76 -6.08
N PRO A 6 -21.04 20.43 -6.26
CA PRO A 6 -19.92 19.53 -6.04
C PRO A 6 -18.83 19.78 -7.09
N VAL A 7 -17.59 20.01 -6.64
CA VAL A 7 -16.41 20.04 -7.51
C VAL A 7 -16.19 18.62 -8.04
N PRO A 8 -16.08 18.41 -9.37
CA PRO A 8 -15.73 17.11 -9.89
C PRO A 8 -14.35 16.72 -9.35
N LEU A 9 -14.32 15.72 -8.48
CA LEU A 9 -13.09 15.01 -8.15
C LEU A 9 -12.67 14.31 -9.43
N THR A 10 -11.79 14.95 -10.21
CA THR A 10 -11.07 14.26 -11.27
C THR A 10 -10.35 13.11 -10.59
N ALA A 11 -10.88 11.89 -10.71
CA ALA A 11 -10.17 10.70 -10.32
C ALA A 11 -8.81 10.82 -11.01
N ARG A 12 -7.73 10.85 -10.23
CA ARG A 12 -6.41 10.67 -10.82
C ARG A 12 -6.47 9.30 -11.45
N ALA A 13 -6.71 9.30 -12.76
CA ALA A 13 -6.80 8.09 -13.56
C ALA A 13 -5.63 7.22 -13.17
N ASP A 14 -5.97 5.99 -12.80
CA ASP A 14 -5.09 4.83 -12.69
C ASP A 14 -3.76 5.11 -13.39
N GLN A 15 -2.78 5.60 -12.63
CA GLN A 15 -1.47 5.86 -13.21
C GLN A 15 -0.97 4.49 -13.67
N PRO A 16 -0.61 4.33 -14.95
CA PRO A 16 -0.16 3.04 -15.44
C PRO A 16 1.02 2.62 -14.59
N ARG A 17 0.81 1.60 -13.76
CA ARG A 17 1.88 0.96 -13.00
C ARG A 17 2.94 0.58 -14.04
N PRO A 18 4.19 1.08 -13.95
CA PRO A 18 5.22 0.67 -14.88
C PRO A 18 5.34 -0.86 -14.79
N ALA A 19 4.79 -1.54 -15.78
CA ALA A 19 4.86 -2.98 -15.92
C ALA A 19 6.29 -3.28 -16.35
N GLY A 20 7.16 -3.60 -15.38
CA GLY A 20 8.43 -4.25 -15.71
C GLY A 20 9.68 -3.78 -14.99
N VAL A 21 9.67 -2.71 -14.19
CA VAL A 21 10.85 -2.45 -13.34
C VAL A 21 10.73 -3.32 -12.09
N ARG A 22 11.50 -4.42 -12.07
CA ARG A 22 11.60 -5.32 -10.90
C ARG A 22 12.26 -4.54 -9.76
N HIS A 23 11.45 -3.88 -8.96
CA HIS A 23 11.91 -3.13 -7.79
C HIS A 23 12.14 -4.10 -6.62
N GLU A 24 13.34 -4.68 -6.55
CA GLU A 24 13.77 -5.61 -5.48
C GLU A 24 14.30 -4.91 -4.22
N HIS A 25 14.30 -3.58 -4.22
CA HIS A 25 14.76 -2.80 -3.08
C HIS A 25 13.84 -2.96 -1.86
N ALA A 26 14.37 -2.64 -0.69
CA ALA A 26 13.58 -2.61 0.53
C ALA A 26 12.52 -1.49 0.49
N TRP A 27 11.39 -1.76 1.15
CA TRP A 27 10.24 -0.85 1.23
C TRP A 27 10.04 -0.39 2.66
N ILE A 28 9.81 0.92 2.85
CA ILE A 28 9.46 1.50 4.15
C ILE A 28 8.03 2.05 4.12
N THR A 29 7.32 1.89 5.23
CA THR A 29 5.97 2.44 5.40
C THR A 29 6.04 3.93 5.67
N VAL A 30 5.40 4.71 4.82
CA VAL A 30 5.26 6.16 4.99
C VAL A 30 4.02 6.48 5.81
N SER A 31 2.89 5.85 5.48
CA SER A 31 1.65 6.01 6.22
C SER A 31 0.82 4.74 6.22
N ARG A 32 -0.07 4.65 7.20
CA ARG A 32 -1.00 3.53 7.37
C ARG A 32 -2.37 4.07 7.73
N HIS A 33 -3.38 3.59 7.02
CA HIS A 33 -4.76 4.02 7.22
C HIS A 33 -5.66 2.80 7.36
N ALA A 34 -6.46 2.80 8.42
CA ALA A 34 -7.56 1.85 8.56
C ALA A 34 -8.77 2.37 7.80
N THR A 35 -9.42 1.50 7.05
CA THR A 35 -10.62 1.76 6.26
C THR A 35 -11.60 0.60 6.44
N SER A 36 -12.84 0.73 5.97
CA SER A 36 -13.79 -0.38 5.96
C SER A 36 -13.30 -1.57 5.11
N GLU A 37 -12.55 -1.28 4.05
CA GLU A 37 -11.94 -2.25 3.13
C GLU A 37 -10.65 -2.89 3.69
N GLY A 38 -10.31 -2.60 4.95
CA GLY A 38 -9.10 -3.10 5.60
C GLY A 38 -8.03 -2.02 5.78
N VAL A 39 -6.77 -2.43 5.76
CA VAL A 39 -5.64 -1.52 6.02
C VAL A 39 -4.91 -1.19 4.73
N LEU A 40 -4.85 0.09 4.40
CA LEU A 40 -4.02 0.63 3.33
C LEU A 40 -2.67 1.06 3.90
N ARG A 41 -1.59 0.70 3.21
CA ARG A 41 -0.24 1.11 3.56
C ARG A 41 0.42 1.74 2.35
N TYR A 42 0.79 3.00 2.48
CA TYR A 42 1.62 3.68 1.49
C TYR A 42 3.07 3.38 1.82
N VAL A 43 3.78 2.74 0.88
CA VAL A 43 5.18 2.41 1.03
C VAL A 43 6.02 3.12 -0.03
N ARG A 44 7.23 3.48 0.36
CA ARG A 44 8.24 4.01 -0.56
C ARG A 44 9.47 3.12 -0.59
N CYS A 45 10.08 3.04 -1.76
CA CYS A 45 11.37 2.39 -1.93
C CYS A 45 12.45 3.21 -1.21
N VAL A 46 13.35 2.54 -0.51
CA VAL A 46 14.47 3.21 0.19
C VAL A 46 15.57 3.71 -0.76
N SER A 47 15.52 3.35 -2.05
CA SER A 47 16.62 3.55 -3.01
C SER A 47 16.25 4.33 -4.28
N CYS A 48 15.00 4.29 -4.74
CA CYS A 48 14.65 4.86 -6.06
C CYS A 48 13.34 5.67 -6.08
N ASP A 49 12.87 6.12 -4.92
CA ASP A 49 11.65 6.94 -4.73
C ASP A 49 10.35 6.36 -5.31
N ALA A 50 10.36 5.10 -5.74
CA ALA A 50 9.18 4.40 -6.19
C ALA A 50 8.16 4.29 -5.06
N HIS A 51 6.88 4.48 -5.39
CA HIS A 51 5.77 4.35 -4.46
C HIS A 51 4.89 3.15 -4.80
N ARG A 52 4.40 2.47 -3.77
CA ARG A 52 3.47 1.36 -3.87
C ARG A 52 2.41 1.49 -2.79
N VAL A 53 1.20 1.02 -3.09
CA VAL A 53 0.13 0.88 -2.10
C VAL A 53 -0.07 -0.61 -1.83
N ASP A 54 0.09 -1.00 -0.58
CA ASP A 54 -0.22 -2.34 -0.11
C ASP A 54 -1.60 -2.34 0.52
N VAL A 55 -2.47 -3.26 0.05
CA VAL A 55 -3.82 -3.44 0.58
C VAL A 55 -3.86 -4.74 1.38
N ARG A 56 -4.24 -4.64 2.65
CA ARG A 56 -4.53 -5.80 3.49
C ARG A 56 -6.02 -5.86 3.79
N ALA A 57 -6.71 -6.80 3.16
CA ALA A 57 -8.14 -7.03 3.34
C ALA A 57 -8.48 -7.38 4.82
N PRO A 58 -9.67 -7.02 5.31
CA PRO A 58 -10.12 -7.37 6.65
C PRO A 58 -10.22 -8.90 6.76
N GLY A 59 -9.74 -9.45 7.87
CA GLY A 59 -9.69 -10.90 8.08
C GLY A 59 -8.60 -11.64 7.29
N SER A 60 -7.79 -10.95 6.47
CA SER A 60 -6.60 -11.59 5.89
C SER A 60 -5.62 -11.98 7.01
N ALA A 61 -5.44 -13.28 7.21
CA ALA A 61 -4.38 -13.79 8.06
C ALA A 61 -3.03 -13.29 7.52
N ALA A 62 -2.08 -13.01 8.42
CA ALA A 62 -0.71 -12.83 7.95
C ALA A 62 -0.29 -14.13 7.25
N PRO A 63 0.45 -14.06 6.13
CA PRO A 63 0.99 -15.27 5.53
C PRO A 63 1.80 -16.03 6.59
N GLU A 64 1.62 -17.35 6.63
CA GLU A 64 2.39 -18.20 7.51
C GLU A 64 3.88 -18.08 7.15
N ALA A 65 4.74 -18.05 8.18
CA ALA A 65 6.16 -18.04 7.94
C ALA A 65 6.57 -19.35 7.25
N VAL A 66 7.22 -19.25 6.09
CA VAL A 66 7.81 -20.41 5.40
C VAL A 66 9.00 -20.98 6.20
N SER A 67 9.57 -20.17 7.10
CA SER A 67 10.68 -20.54 7.96
C SER A 67 10.20 -21.20 9.25
N ARG A 68 10.97 -22.16 9.77
CA ARG A 68 10.76 -22.72 11.12
C ARG A 68 11.39 -21.85 12.20
N THR A 69 10.75 -21.78 13.36
CA THR A 69 11.34 -21.18 14.56
C THR A 69 12.50 -22.03 15.07
N VAL A 70 13.61 -21.40 15.43
CA VAL A 70 14.72 -22.05 16.13
C VAL A 70 14.93 -21.31 17.44
N GLU A 71 14.95 -22.04 18.55
CA GLU A 71 15.19 -21.47 19.88
C GLU A 71 16.68 -21.14 20.04
N ARG A 72 16.97 -20.02 20.71
CA ARG A 72 18.35 -19.63 21.02
C ARG A 72 18.83 -20.41 22.24
N HIS A 73 19.86 -21.25 22.06
CA HIS A 73 20.65 -21.82 23.15
C HIS A 73 21.66 -20.81 23.72
#